data_AF-A0A8T5KCL0-F1
#
_entry.id   AF-A0A8T5KCL0-F1
#
_cell.length_a   1.000
_cell.length_b   1.000
_cell.length_c   1.000
_cell.angle_alpha   90.00
_cell.angle_beta   90.00
_cell.angle_gamma   90.00
#
_symmetry.space_group_name_H-M   'P 1'
#
loop_
_entity.id
_entity.type
_entity.pdbx_description
1 polymer ?
#
loop_
_entity_poly.entity_id
_entity_poly.type
_entity_poly.pdbx_seq_one_letter_code
_entity_poly.pdbx_strand_id
1 'polypeptide(L)'
;MFQNESGGHRWQRIPHSEKKGRVHTSTVTVAVLPDDGLHSFTIDPDDLQWRTTKGSGPGGQNRNKRENCVVLTHRPSGITVRVDSKSQSQNKDQALIVLQERLQAKSLKDKKGQRNSDRRSQLGSGMRGDKVRTIRVRDGIVTDHVSGRKIALKKYLRGELP
;
A
#
# COMPACT_ATOMS: atom_id res chain seq x y z
N MET A 1 -16.54 8.32 8.16
CA MET A 1 -16.95 8.15 9.58
C MET A 1 -15.74 8.00 10.51
N PHE A 2 -14.83 7.05 10.28
CA PHE A 2 -13.73 6.74 11.22
C PHE A 2 -12.46 7.61 11.10
N GLN A 3 -12.44 8.65 10.29
CA GLN A 3 -11.20 9.42 10.01
C GLN A 3 -10.59 10.04 11.29
N ASN A 4 -11.44 10.45 12.24
CA ASN A 4 -11.02 11.04 13.51
C ASN A 4 -10.50 10.02 14.53
N GLU A 5 -10.53 8.72 14.20
CA GLU A 5 -10.09 7.63 15.09
C GLU A 5 -8.63 7.26 14.93
N SER A 6 -7.97 7.83 13.92
CA SER A 6 -6.57 7.58 13.64
C SER A 6 -5.66 8.10 14.76
N GLY A 7 -4.51 7.46 14.94
CA GLY A 7 -3.51 7.83 15.94
C GLY A 7 -3.42 6.89 17.14
N GLY A 8 -2.79 7.38 18.22
CA GLY A 8 -2.52 6.60 19.43
C GLY A 8 -3.69 6.55 20.42
N HIS A 9 -4.01 5.37 20.90
CA HIS A 9 -5.02 5.09 21.92
C HIS A 9 -4.31 4.49 23.13
N ARG A 10 -4.42 5.16 24.27
CA ARG A 10 -3.87 4.70 25.54
C ARG A 10 -4.92 3.90 26.29
N TRP A 11 -4.59 2.69 26.70
CA TRP A 11 -5.48 1.83 27.47
C TRP A 11 -4.92 1.55 28.87
N GLN A 12 -5.67 1.89 29.90
CA GLN A 12 -5.29 1.70 31.30
C GLN A 12 -6.24 0.72 31.98
N ARG A 13 -5.73 -0.45 32.35
CA ARG A 13 -6.50 -1.53 32.98
C ARG A 13 -5.65 -2.36 33.93
N ILE A 14 -6.29 -3.17 34.75
CA ILE A 14 -5.65 -4.32 35.39
C ILE A 14 -5.74 -5.48 34.38
N PRO A 15 -4.62 -5.95 33.81
CA PRO A 15 -4.65 -7.05 32.87
C PRO A 15 -4.95 -8.36 33.59
N HIS A 16 -5.51 -9.33 32.86
CA HIS A 16 -5.90 -10.62 33.43
C HIS A 16 -4.70 -11.42 33.97
N SER A 17 -3.51 -11.19 33.43
CA SER A 17 -2.26 -11.81 33.91
C SER A 17 -1.71 -11.19 35.21
N GLU A 18 -2.27 -10.07 35.69
CA GLU A 18 -1.75 -9.34 36.84
C GLU A 18 -2.41 -9.78 38.15
N LYS A 19 -1.60 -10.31 39.08
CA LYS A 19 -2.11 -10.88 40.35
C LYS A 19 -2.27 -9.86 41.47
N LYS A 20 -1.58 -8.70 41.40
CA LYS A 20 -1.50 -7.71 42.49
C LYS A 20 -2.45 -6.50 42.32
N GLY A 21 -3.34 -6.53 41.33
CA GLY A 21 -4.29 -5.43 41.08
C GLY A 21 -3.64 -4.14 40.55
N ARG A 22 -2.41 -4.20 40.04
CA ARG A 22 -1.71 -3.03 39.50
C ARG A 22 -2.30 -2.61 38.16
N VAL A 23 -2.51 -1.30 37.98
CA VAL A 23 -2.96 -0.75 36.70
C VAL A 23 -1.78 -0.65 35.73
N HIS A 24 -1.90 -1.34 34.59
CA HIS A 24 -0.94 -1.27 33.49
C HIS A 24 -1.45 -0.31 32.41
N THR A 25 -0.51 0.35 31.73
CA THR A 25 -0.79 1.22 30.59
C THR A 25 -0.24 0.58 29.31
N SER A 26 -1.16 0.25 28.40
CA SER A 26 -0.87 -0.23 27.04
C SER A 26 -1.14 0.90 26.03
N THR A 27 -0.47 0.82 24.89
CA THR A 27 -0.70 1.72 23.74
C THR A 27 -1.17 0.88 22.56
N VAL A 28 -2.17 1.38 21.84
CA VAL A 28 -2.68 0.82 20.58
C VAL A 28 -2.65 1.95 19.57
N THR A 29 -2.26 1.68 18.33
CA THR A 29 -2.31 2.69 17.27
C THR A 29 -3.29 2.26 16.20
N VAL A 30 -4.14 3.19 15.76
CA VAL A 30 -5.17 2.95 14.75
C VAL A 30 -4.81 3.77 13.51
N ALA A 31 -4.82 3.14 12.34
CA ALA A 31 -4.72 3.83 11.07
C ALA A 31 -6.00 3.58 10.27
N VAL A 32 -6.54 4.64 9.67
CA VAL A 32 -7.75 4.61 8.85
C VAL A 32 -7.36 5.05 7.46
N LEU A 33 -7.35 4.10 6.54
CA LEU A 33 -6.98 4.31 5.15
C LEU A 33 -8.22 4.05 4.27
N PRO A 34 -8.44 4.85 3.23
CA PRO A 34 -9.50 4.57 2.26
C PRO A 34 -9.26 3.23 1.58
N ASP A 35 -10.33 2.63 1.07
CA ASP A 35 -10.20 1.48 0.19
C ASP A 35 -9.84 1.98 -1.21
N ASP A 36 -8.86 1.32 -1.83
CA ASP A 36 -8.25 1.80 -3.07
C ASP A 36 -8.96 1.24 -4.32
N GLY A 37 -10.01 0.42 -4.16
CA GLY A 37 -10.81 -0.13 -5.25
C GLY A 37 -10.03 -1.00 -6.25
N LEU A 38 -10.76 -1.61 -7.20
CA LEU A 38 -10.16 -2.30 -8.34
C LEU A 38 -9.90 -1.28 -9.44
N HIS A 39 -8.64 -1.09 -9.80
CA HIS A 39 -8.27 -0.28 -10.96
C HIS A 39 -7.94 -1.18 -12.14
N SER A 40 -8.70 -1.06 -13.22
CA SER A 40 -8.31 -1.58 -14.52
C SER A 40 -7.24 -0.67 -15.13
N PHE A 41 -6.17 -1.29 -15.61
CA PHE A 41 -5.09 -0.58 -16.30
C PHE A 41 -5.26 -0.79 -17.81
N THR A 42 -5.73 0.25 -18.50
CA THR A 42 -5.87 0.26 -19.96
C THR A 42 -4.64 0.93 -20.57
N ILE A 43 -3.98 0.24 -21.50
CA ILE A 43 -2.84 0.79 -22.26
C ILE A 43 -3.40 1.39 -23.54
N ASP A 44 -3.11 2.67 -23.78
CA ASP A 44 -3.38 3.29 -25.07
C ASP A 44 -2.34 2.81 -26.09
N PRO A 45 -2.76 2.25 -27.25
CA PRO A 45 -1.84 1.87 -28.32
C PRO A 45 -0.93 3.02 -28.79
N ASP A 46 -1.39 4.28 -28.72
CA ASP A 46 -0.61 5.44 -29.19
C ASP A 46 0.58 5.76 -28.27
N ASP A 47 0.52 5.34 -27.00
CA ASP A 47 1.61 5.50 -26.03
C ASP A 47 2.74 4.49 -26.24
N LEU A 48 2.56 3.52 -27.14
CA LEU A 48 3.51 2.45 -27.41
C LEU A 48 4.43 2.79 -28.58
N GLN A 49 5.73 2.72 -28.34
CA GLN A 49 6.75 2.79 -29.39
C GLN A 49 7.33 1.40 -29.64
N TRP A 50 7.13 0.93 -30.87
CA TRP A 50 7.64 -0.34 -31.35
C TRP A 50 8.94 -0.13 -32.12
N ARG A 51 9.97 -0.90 -31.78
CA ARG A 51 11.23 -0.94 -32.52
C ARG A 51 11.66 -2.39 -32.73
N THR A 52 12.09 -2.73 -33.95
CA THR A 52 12.68 -4.03 -34.26
C THR A 52 14.19 -3.94 -34.24
N THR A 53 14.84 -4.99 -33.76
CA THR A 53 16.30 -5.09 -33.70
C THR A 53 16.75 -6.52 -34.01
N LYS A 54 18.04 -6.69 -34.26
CA LYS A 54 18.65 -8.02 -34.37
C LYS A 54 18.75 -8.67 -32.98
N GLY A 55 18.57 -9.99 -32.90
CA GLY A 55 18.72 -10.74 -31.65
C GLY A 55 20.13 -10.59 -31.07
N SER A 56 20.26 -10.65 -29.74
CA SER A 56 21.55 -10.50 -29.04
C SER A 56 21.90 -11.76 -28.25
N GLY A 57 23.00 -12.42 -28.60
CA GLY A 57 23.53 -13.60 -27.88
C GLY A 57 24.06 -14.70 -28.81
N PRO A 58 24.58 -15.81 -28.26
CA PRO A 58 25.05 -16.94 -29.05
C PRO A 58 23.89 -17.54 -29.82
N GLY A 59 23.90 -17.40 -31.15
CA GLY A 59 22.91 -17.96 -32.05
C GLY A 59 23.47 -18.06 -33.45
N GLY A 60 23.09 -19.12 -34.15
CA GLY A 60 23.55 -19.37 -35.52
C GLY A 60 23.16 -18.27 -36.51
N GLN A 61 23.57 -18.41 -37.77
CA GLN A 61 23.39 -17.39 -38.82
C GLN A 61 21.97 -16.80 -38.90
N ASN A 62 20.94 -17.60 -38.63
CA ASN A 62 19.55 -17.19 -38.73
C ASN A 62 19.15 -16.13 -37.68
N ARG A 63 19.78 -16.13 -36.50
CA ARG A 63 19.54 -15.14 -35.42
C ARG A 63 20.21 -13.80 -35.71
N ASN A 64 21.40 -13.84 -36.33
CA ASN A 64 22.20 -12.64 -36.59
C ASN A 64 21.74 -11.86 -37.83
N LYS A 65 21.06 -12.53 -38.77
CA LYS A 65 20.57 -11.91 -40.02
C LYS A 65 19.14 -11.35 -39.90
N ARG A 66 18.28 -11.94 -39.07
CA ARG A 66 16.85 -11.57 -38.99
C ARG A 66 16.59 -10.55 -37.88
N GLU A 67 15.78 -9.55 -38.17
CA GLU A 67 15.38 -8.49 -37.22
C GLU A 67 14.11 -8.87 -36.43
N ASN A 68 14.12 -10.08 -35.85
CA ASN A 68 12.95 -10.63 -35.17
C ASN A 68 12.77 -10.11 -33.73
N CYS A 69 13.80 -9.50 -33.12
CA CYS A 69 13.73 -9.02 -31.75
C CYS A 69 12.89 -7.74 -31.67
N VAL A 70 11.94 -7.72 -30.75
CA VAL A 70 11.02 -6.59 -30.56
C VAL A 70 11.39 -5.86 -29.27
N VAL A 71 11.50 -4.55 -29.39
CA VAL A 71 11.68 -3.61 -28.29
C VAL A 71 10.42 -2.75 -28.24
N LEU A 72 9.70 -2.84 -27.13
CA LEU A 72 8.50 -2.06 -26.85
C LEU A 72 8.80 -1.05 -25.76
N THR A 73 8.52 0.22 -26.01
CA THR A 73 8.67 1.29 -25.01
C THR A 73 7.35 1.97 -24.77
N HIS A 74 6.91 2.05 -23.52
CA HIS A 74 5.77 2.85 -23.11
C HIS A 74 6.25 4.26 -22.79
N ARG A 75 5.91 5.25 -23.63
CA ARG A 75 6.42 6.63 -23.53
C ARG A 75 6.12 7.27 -22.17
N PRO A 76 4.89 7.20 -21.63
CA PRO A 76 4.55 7.90 -20.39
C PRO A 76 5.31 7.36 -19.17
N SER A 77 5.54 6.04 -19.10
CA SER A 77 6.21 5.43 -17.94
C SER A 77 7.73 5.29 -18.11
N GLY A 78 8.23 5.45 -19.34
CA GLY A 78 9.63 5.19 -19.72
C GLY A 78 10.06 3.72 -19.62
N ILE A 79 9.11 2.77 -19.50
CA ILE A 79 9.45 1.35 -19.35
C ILE A 79 9.69 0.75 -20.73
N THR A 80 10.87 0.18 -20.91
CA THR A 80 11.22 -0.57 -22.11
C THR A 80 11.28 -2.06 -21.81
N VAL A 81 10.66 -2.84 -22.69
CA VAL A 81 10.67 -4.31 -22.69
C VAL A 81 11.31 -4.78 -23.98
N ARG A 82 12.23 -5.72 -23.88
CA ARG A 82 12.88 -6.36 -25.02
C ARG A 82 12.61 -7.85 -24.98
N VAL A 83 12.08 -8.39 -26.07
CA VAL A 83 11.78 -9.83 -26.22
C VAL A 83 12.46 -10.35 -27.50
N ASP A 84 13.13 -11.49 -27.38
CA ASP A 84 13.81 -12.19 -28.48
C ASP A 84 13.33 -13.64 -28.51
N SER A 85 12.61 -14.02 -29.56
CA SER A 85 12.18 -15.39 -29.85
C SER A 85 12.16 -15.65 -31.36
N LYS A 86 11.80 -16.88 -31.76
CA LYS A 86 11.83 -17.33 -33.16
C LYS A 86 10.88 -16.53 -34.07
N SER A 87 9.75 -16.05 -33.55
CA SER A 87 8.73 -15.33 -34.35
C SER A 87 8.51 -13.90 -33.85
N GLN A 88 8.43 -12.95 -34.79
CA GLN A 88 8.20 -11.54 -34.48
C GLN A 88 6.80 -11.29 -33.90
N SER A 89 5.75 -11.99 -34.39
CA SER A 89 4.39 -11.82 -33.87
C SER A 89 4.29 -12.23 -32.41
N GLN A 90 4.82 -13.41 -32.08
CA GLN A 90 4.92 -13.90 -30.70
C GLN A 90 5.71 -12.94 -29.80
N ASN A 91 6.77 -12.31 -30.33
CA ASN A 91 7.53 -11.30 -29.58
C ASN A 91 6.70 -10.05 -29.29
N LYS A 92 5.82 -9.63 -30.20
CA LYS A 92 4.92 -8.49 -29.96
C LYS A 92 3.91 -8.80 -28.85
N ASP A 93 3.27 -9.97 -28.91
CA ASP A 93 2.28 -10.39 -27.90
C ASP A 93 2.93 -10.54 -26.52
N GLN A 94 4.08 -11.19 -26.45
CA GLN A 94 4.84 -11.33 -25.20
C GLN A 94 5.33 -9.98 -24.65
N ALA A 95 5.78 -9.06 -25.52
CA ALA A 95 6.21 -7.75 -25.09
C ALA A 95 5.07 -6.96 -24.44
N LEU A 96 3.84 -7.06 -24.95
CA LEU A 96 2.66 -6.43 -24.36
C LEU A 96 2.34 -7.00 -22.98
N ILE A 97 2.33 -8.32 -22.83
CA ILE A 97 2.06 -8.99 -21.55
C ILE A 97 3.08 -8.56 -20.49
N VAL A 98 4.38 -8.64 -20.81
CA VAL A 98 5.45 -8.25 -19.89
C VAL A 98 5.42 -6.76 -19.58
N LEU A 99 5.07 -5.91 -20.55
CA LEU A 99 4.91 -4.49 -20.32
C LEU A 99 3.76 -4.21 -19.34
N GLN A 100 2.61 -4.86 -19.53
CA GLN A 100 1.45 -4.72 -18.67
C GLN A 100 1.77 -5.15 -17.24
N GLU A 101 2.42 -6.30 -17.05
CA GLU A 101 2.87 -6.76 -15.73
C GLU A 101 3.81 -5.76 -15.05
N ARG A 102 4.78 -5.21 -15.78
CA ARG A 102 5.72 -4.21 -15.24
C ARG A 102 5.03 -2.91 -14.86
N LEU A 103 4.08 -2.45 -15.66
CA LEU A 103 3.29 -1.25 -15.38
C LEU A 103 2.41 -1.43 -14.14
N GLN A 104 1.73 -2.57 -14.04
CA GLN A 104 0.94 -2.93 -12.86
C GLN A 104 1.81 -3.02 -11.61
N ALA A 105 2.97 -3.70 -11.69
CA ALA A 105 3.90 -3.82 -10.58
C ALA A 105 4.43 -2.45 -10.10
N LYS A 106 4.76 -1.55 -11.04
CA LYS A 106 5.18 -0.17 -10.72
C LYS A 106 4.06 0.59 -10.01
N SER A 107 2.85 0.59 -10.57
CA SER A 107 1.68 1.26 -9.98
C SER A 107 1.37 0.73 -8.57
N LEU A 108 1.38 -0.60 -8.38
CA LEU A 108 1.19 -1.23 -7.07
C LEU A 108 2.27 -0.82 -6.07
N LYS A 109 3.53 -0.76 -6.52
CA LYS A 109 4.66 -0.34 -5.67
C LYS A 109 4.51 1.12 -5.24
N ASP A 110 4.18 2.01 -6.18
CA ASP A 110 4.02 3.43 -5.91
C ASP A 110 2.84 3.68 -4.96
N LYS A 111 1.69 3.04 -5.21
CA LYS A 111 0.53 3.07 -4.31
C LYS A 111 0.85 2.54 -2.91
N LYS A 112 1.55 1.40 -2.83
CA LYS A 112 1.96 0.82 -1.55
C LYS A 112 2.92 1.76 -0.80
N GLY A 113 3.81 2.45 -1.53
CA GLY A 113 4.69 3.47 -0.99
C GLY A 113 3.91 4.62 -0.38
N GLN A 114 2.98 5.20 -1.14
CA GLN A 114 2.11 6.28 -0.69
C GLN A 114 1.29 5.85 0.53
N ARG A 115 0.61 4.70 0.45
CA ARG A 115 -0.20 4.15 1.54
C ARG A 115 0.60 3.90 2.81
N ASN A 116 1.84 3.44 2.68
CA ASN A 116 2.74 3.26 3.84
C ASN A 116 3.14 4.60 4.45
N SER A 117 3.41 5.62 3.62
CA SER A 117 3.70 6.98 4.08
C SER A 117 2.51 7.56 4.85
N ASP A 118 1.32 7.51 4.26
CA ASP A 118 0.08 8.01 4.85
C ASP A 118 -0.21 7.28 6.18
N ARG A 119 -0.09 5.94 6.18
CA ARG A 119 -0.21 5.14 7.40
C ARG A 119 0.78 5.58 8.47
N ARG A 120 2.04 5.78 8.11
CA ARG A 120 3.09 6.18 9.06
C ARG A 120 2.83 7.57 9.64
N SER A 121 2.32 8.49 8.81
CA SER A 121 1.94 9.84 9.26
C SER A 121 0.82 9.81 10.31
N GLN A 122 -0.17 8.92 10.15
CA GLN A 122 -1.27 8.77 11.11
C GLN A 122 -0.85 8.12 12.43
N LEU A 123 0.08 7.16 12.40
CA LEU A 123 0.46 6.38 13.59
C LEU A 123 1.38 7.14 14.56
N GLY A 124 2.09 8.17 14.09
CA GLY A 124 3.06 8.93 14.90
C GLY A 124 4.21 8.05 15.42
N SER A 125 4.69 8.32 16.64
CA SER A 125 5.78 7.55 17.27
C SER A 125 5.36 6.21 17.87
N GLY A 126 4.05 5.95 18.01
CA GLY A 126 3.52 4.80 18.74
C GLY A 126 3.80 4.81 20.25
N MET A 127 4.36 5.92 20.77
CA MET A 127 4.69 6.07 22.18
C MET A 127 3.54 6.73 22.96
N ARG A 128 3.64 6.71 24.29
CA ARG A 128 2.58 7.19 25.21
C ARG A 128 2.27 8.70 25.11
N GLY A 129 3.12 9.46 24.41
CA GLY A 129 2.96 10.90 24.20
C GLY A 129 1.85 11.21 23.20
N ASP A 130 1.82 10.49 22.08
CA ASP A 130 1.00 10.80 20.89
C ASP A 130 -0.41 10.20 20.99
N LYS A 131 -1.07 10.41 22.13
CA LYS A 131 -2.39 9.83 22.42
C LYS A 131 -3.50 10.78 21.98
N VAL A 132 -4.33 10.30 21.06
CA VAL A 132 -5.62 10.88 20.68
C VAL A 132 -6.67 10.49 21.72
N ARG A 133 -6.60 9.26 22.27
CA ARG A 133 -7.53 8.80 23.31
C ARG A 133 -6.87 8.19 24.53
N THR A 134 -7.56 8.28 25.66
CA THR A 134 -7.21 7.55 26.88
C THR A 134 -8.43 6.85 27.46
N ILE A 135 -8.38 5.53 27.48
CA ILE A 135 -9.37 4.65 28.08
C ILE A 135 -8.90 4.27 29.48
N ARG A 136 -9.66 4.67 30.50
CA ARG A 136 -9.41 4.32 31.90
C ARG A 136 -10.46 3.34 32.37
N VAL A 137 -10.12 2.05 32.38
CA VAL A 137 -11.07 0.98 32.67
C VAL A 137 -11.53 1.02 34.12
N ARG A 138 -10.61 1.24 35.06
CA ARG A 138 -10.92 1.32 36.49
C ARG A 138 -11.86 2.49 36.82
N ASP A 139 -11.65 3.62 36.16
CA ASP A 139 -12.45 4.84 36.37
C ASP A 139 -13.74 4.83 35.53
N GLY A 140 -13.89 3.88 34.61
CA GLY A 140 -15.05 3.77 33.72
C GLY A 140 -15.20 4.94 32.73
N ILE A 141 -14.11 5.60 32.34
CA ILE A 141 -14.13 6.81 31.50
C ILE A 141 -13.21 6.66 30.29
N VAL A 142 -13.67 7.18 29.16
CA VAL A 142 -12.85 7.42 27.96
C VAL A 142 -12.73 8.93 27.75
N THR A 143 -11.51 9.40 27.53
CA THR A 143 -11.19 10.79 27.23
C THR A 143 -10.63 10.88 25.82
N ASP A 144 -11.24 11.71 25.01
CA ASP A 144 -10.71 12.14 23.71
C ASP A 144 -9.96 13.46 23.91
N HIS A 145 -8.67 13.46 23.58
CA HIS A 145 -7.79 14.62 23.75
C HIS A 145 -7.88 15.60 22.58
N VAL A 146 -8.44 15.19 21.44
CA VAL A 146 -8.61 16.06 20.28
C VAL A 146 -9.84 16.94 20.45
N SER A 147 -10.98 16.33 20.81
CA SER A 147 -12.22 17.08 21.06
C SER A 147 -12.36 17.58 22.50
N GLY A 148 -11.54 17.09 23.43
CA GLY A 148 -11.65 17.36 24.87
C GLY A 148 -12.82 16.64 25.56
N ARG A 149 -13.60 15.83 24.82
CA ARG A 149 -14.80 15.17 25.34
C ARG A 149 -14.48 13.96 26.21
N LYS A 150 -15.38 13.69 27.15
CA LYS A 150 -15.35 12.51 28.02
C LYS A 150 -16.66 11.75 27.92
N ILE A 151 -16.56 10.44 27.76
CA ILE A 151 -17.73 9.55 27.73
C ILE A 151 -17.53 8.39 28.70
N ALA A 152 -18.65 7.79 29.12
CA ALA A 152 -18.61 6.59 29.95
C ALA A 152 -18.09 5.39 29.14
N LEU A 153 -17.25 4.56 29.77
CA LEU A 153 -16.69 3.36 29.16
C LEU A 153 -17.77 2.41 28.61
N LYS A 154 -18.89 2.26 29.33
CA LYS A 154 -20.00 1.41 28.88
C LYS A 154 -20.57 1.85 27.53
N LYS A 155 -20.65 3.17 27.29
CA LYS A 155 -21.13 3.74 26.01
C LYS A 155 -20.12 3.47 24.90
N TYR A 156 -18.85 3.76 25.18
CA TYR A 156 -17.75 3.49 24.25
C TYR A 156 -17.69 2.02 23.80
N LEU A 157 -17.82 1.07 24.74
CA LEU A 157 -17.83 -0.36 24.44
C LEU A 157 -19.03 -0.81 23.59
N ARG A 158 -20.13 -0.04 23.57
CA ARG A 158 -21.28 -0.27 22.70
C ARG A 158 -21.14 0.38 21.31
N GLY A 159 -20.02 1.04 21.03
CA GLY A 159 -19.76 1.72 19.76
C GLY A 159 -20.17 3.20 19.72
N GLU A 160 -20.62 3.77 20.85
CA GLU A 160 -20.85 5.22 20.93
C GLU A 160 -19.49 5.93 21.08
N LEU A 161 -19.04 6.58 20.02
CA LEU A 161 -17.77 7.32 19.96
C LEU A 161 -17.96 8.77 20.47
N PRO A 162 -16.95 9.35 21.17
CA PRO A 162 -17.01 10.69 21.74
C PRO A 162 -17.02 11.83 20.70
#